data_AF-A0A950TX29-F1
#
_entry.id   AF-A0A950TX29-F1
#
_cell.length_a   1.000
_cell.length_b   1.000
_cell.length_c   1.000
_cell.angle_alpha   90.00
_cell.angle_beta   90.00
_cell.angle_gamma   90.00
#
_symmetry.space_group_name_H-M   'P 1'
#
loop_
_entity.id
_entity.type
_entity.pdbx_description
1 polymer ?
#
loop_
_entity_poly.entity_id
_entity_poly.type
_entity_poly.pdbx_seq_one_letter_code
_entity_poly.pdbx_strand_id
1 'polypeptide(L)'
;MPSEATPLGHGFTFADLGGRDGLIRLDRAFLDQLAAADPGLHGRLLAARAAPDDVPAKYESELIIALGPHLDTFVAELFGIQEEIEALVRETLALDPIHACKRLFVQRQAVKKYPDASGFDGVELRAALEQRFGEPLTELTFATRTTEWQQAGDADGIDLALRYAAWATLTQEGQEAHKGGTLFKVPHRVDPNHLVPVQTMERDGVTMLRLPEEHWRPRDGFGLTDYGMNTQQALDQMNYCIWCHAQSKDSCSKGLKDRKTGAFQKSPFGVTLAGCPLDEKISEMHALRAQGSVLGAFATIAIDNPMMAATGHRICNDCMKACIYQKQDPVDIPQAETSVLKDVLGLPWGFEIYALLTRWNPLDIRRPLPRPDSGRKVLIVGLGPAGFTLAHHLMNDGHTVVAIDGLKIEPLGFDPCQPIREAQTLFENLDDRVMAGFGGVAEYGITVRWNKNYLKLVRLLLERRETFAHFGGIRFGGGATLSMDDAWAMGFDHIALCMGAGRPTVIDVPGGLARGVRQASDFLMALQLTGAAQRRSIANLQLRLPVVVIGGGLTAVDTATE
;
A
#
# COMPACT_ATOMS: atom_id res chain seq x y z
N MET A 1 12.43 10.33 -26.86
CA MET A 1 11.50 9.61 -25.98
C MET A 1 11.58 8.14 -26.33
N PRO A 2 11.47 7.23 -25.35
CA PRO A 2 11.39 5.80 -25.62
C PRO A 2 10.20 5.48 -26.54
N SER A 3 10.37 4.51 -27.43
CA SER A 3 9.31 3.97 -28.29
C SER A 3 9.07 2.50 -27.97
N GLU A 4 7.97 1.93 -28.48
CA GLU A 4 7.68 0.49 -28.33
C GLU A 4 8.78 -0.42 -28.88
N ALA A 5 9.59 0.07 -29.83
CA ALA A 5 10.73 -0.63 -30.41
C ALA A 5 12.04 -0.48 -29.60
N THR A 6 11.98 0.15 -28.41
CA THR A 6 13.15 0.32 -27.55
C THR A 6 13.62 -1.05 -27.07
N PRO A 7 14.90 -1.41 -27.26
CA PRO A 7 15.40 -2.72 -26.87
C PRO A 7 15.47 -2.85 -25.35
N LEU A 8 15.15 -4.04 -24.87
CA LEU A 8 15.23 -4.51 -23.50
C LEU A 8 16.22 -5.68 -23.43
N GLY A 9 16.55 -6.11 -22.20
CA GLY A 9 17.33 -7.31 -21.96
C GLY A 9 16.70 -8.55 -22.60
N HIS A 10 17.52 -9.59 -22.79
CA HIS A 10 17.12 -10.87 -23.42
C HIS A 10 16.55 -10.73 -24.85
N GLY A 11 16.79 -9.61 -25.53
CA GLY A 11 16.34 -9.38 -26.90
C GLY A 11 14.84 -9.04 -27.04
N PHE A 12 14.21 -8.55 -25.97
CA PHE A 12 12.83 -8.07 -25.98
C PHE A 12 12.74 -6.60 -26.36
N THR A 13 11.52 -6.14 -26.62
CA THR A 13 11.11 -4.75 -26.74
C THR A 13 9.85 -4.51 -25.91
N PHE A 14 9.46 -3.25 -25.68
CA PHE A 14 8.19 -2.97 -25.01
C PHE A 14 6.98 -3.51 -25.79
N ALA A 15 7.04 -3.50 -27.13
CA ALA A 15 5.99 -4.10 -27.97
C ALA A 15 5.81 -5.60 -27.65
N ASP A 16 6.92 -6.33 -27.47
CA ASP A 16 6.86 -7.75 -27.11
C ASP A 16 6.16 -7.95 -25.76
N LEU A 17 6.35 -7.05 -24.80
CA LEU A 17 5.70 -7.11 -23.49
C LEU A 17 4.22 -6.71 -23.53
N GLY A 18 3.72 -6.16 -24.63
CA GLY A 18 2.32 -5.75 -24.80
C GLY A 18 1.35 -6.92 -24.96
N GLY A 19 1.76 -7.94 -25.72
CA GLY A 19 0.92 -9.07 -26.12
C GLY A 19 1.22 -10.39 -25.40
N ARG A 20 0.24 -11.29 -25.39
CA ARG A 20 0.35 -12.61 -24.74
C ARG A 20 1.50 -13.46 -25.27
N ASP A 21 1.74 -13.44 -26.58
CA ASP A 21 2.79 -14.27 -27.21
C ASP A 21 4.19 -13.85 -26.78
N GLY A 22 4.43 -12.56 -26.59
CA GLY A 22 5.69 -12.09 -26.02
C GLY A 22 5.82 -12.42 -24.53
N LEU A 23 4.73 -12.34 -23.75
CA LEU A 23 4.74 -12.81 -22.36
C LEU A 23 5.03 -14.32 -22.24
N ILE A 24 4.55 -15.16 -23.17
CA ILE A 24 4.93 -16.59 -23.21
C ILE A 24 6.42 -16.77 -23.46
N ARG A 25 7.01 -16.01 -24.40
CA ARG A 25 8.46 -16.04 -24.63
C ARG A 25 9.23 -15.57 -23.41
N LEU A 26 8.72 -14.55 -22.72
CA LEU A 26 9.33 -14.02 -21.50
C LEU A 26 9.31 -15.04 -20.36
N ASP A 27 8.17 -15.70 -20.12
CA ASP A 27 8.06 -16.74 -19.09
C ASP A 27 9.02 -17.91 -19.38
N ARG A 28 9.18 -18.28 -20.66
CA ARG A 28 10.19 -19.28 -21.05
C ARG A 28 11.62 -18.81 -20.75
N ALA A 29 11.96 -17.57 -21.09
CA ALA A 29 13.28 -17.01 -20.80
C ALA A 29 13.58 -17.00 -19.29
N PHE A 30 12.59 -16.64 -18.46
CA PHE A 30 12.71 -16.72 -17.01
C PHE A 30 12.93 -18.15 -16.52
N LEU A 31 12.16 -19.12 -17.03
CA LEU A 31 12.31 -20.53 -16.67
C LEU A 31 13.66 -21.10 -17.09
N ASP A 32 14.17 -20.74 -18.27
CA ASP A 32 15.48 -21.18 -18.76
C ASP A 32 16.61 -20.63 -17.86
N GLN A 33 16.52 -19.36 -17.46
CA GLN A 33 17.46 -18.75 -16.52
C GLN A 33 17.39 -19.37 -15.13
N LEU A 34 16.17 -19.64 -14.64
CA LEU A 34 15.96 -20.33 -13.36
C LEU A 34 16.53 -21.75 -13.42
N ALA A 35 16.33 -22.48 -14.51
CA ALA A 35 16.88 -23.82 -14.70
C ALA A 35 18.41 -23.83 -14.69
N ALA A 36 19.05 -22.79 -15.22
CA ALA A 36 20.50 -22.63 -15.19
C ALA A 36 21.03 -22.26 -13.79
N ALA A 37 20.33 -21.39 -13.06
CA ALA A 37 20.75 -20.91 -11.75
C ALA A 37 20.43 -21.88 -10.61
N ASP A 38 19.22 -22.43 -10.58
CA ASP A 38 18.74 -23.41 -9.59
C ASP A 38 17.80 -24.45 -10.26
N PRO A 39 18.38 -25.55 -10.78
CA PRO A 39 17.59 -26.63 -11.39
C PRO A 39 16.56 -27.25 -10.46
N GLY A 40 16.83 -27.25 -9.14
CA GLY A 40 15.95 -27.81 -8.13
C GLY A 40 14.70 -26.94 -7.95
N LEU A 41 14.90 -25.63 -7.79
CA LEU A 41 13.81 -24.66 -7.69
C LEU A 41 12.99 -24.58 -8.99
N HIS A 42 13.64 -24.65 -10.15
CA HIS A 42 12.95 -24.78 -11.43
C HIS A 42 12.02 -26.01 -11.48
N GLY A 43 12.52 -27.19 -11.10
CA GLY A 43 11.71 -28.41 -11.05
C GLY A 43 10.52 -28.29 -10.09
N ARG A 44 10.73 -27.66 -8.93
CA ARG A 44 9.67 -27.37 -7.94
C ARG A 44 8.60 -26.43 -8.50
N LEU A 45 8.98 -25.38 -9.23
CA LEU A 45 8.05 -24.44 -9.86
C LEU A 45 7.21 -25.12 -10.94
N LEU A 46 7.84 -25.91 -11.82
CA LEU A 46 7.10 -26.64 -12.86
C LEU A 46 6.12 -27.65 -12.28
N ALA A 47 6.52 -28.39 -11.24
CA ALA A 47 5.63 -29.31 -10.54
C ALA A 47 4.44 -28.58 -9.89
N ALA A 48 4.70 -27.44 -9.25
CA ALA A 48 3.63 -26.62 -8.65
C ALA A 48 2.66 -26.07 -9.71
N ARG A 49 3.15 -25.58 -10.85
CA ARG A 49 2.30 -25.08 -11.95
C ARG A 49 1.48 -26.19 -12.64
N ALA A 50 1.96 -27.43 -12.61
CA ALA A 50 1.24 -28.55 -13.21
C ALA A 50 -0.01 -28.97 -12.40
N ALA A 51 0.01 -28.79 -11.08
CA ALA A 51 -1.09 -29.12 -10.18
C ALA A 51 -1.21 -28.08 -9.04
N PRO A 52 -1.54 -26.81 -9.35
CA PRO A 52 -1.43 -25.71 -8.39
C PRO A 52 -2.44 -25.79 -7.24
N ASP A 53 -3.58 -26.47 -7.45
CA ASP A 53 -4.60 -26.67 -6.41
C ASP A 53 -4.21 -27.75 -5.40
N ASP A 54 -3.26 -28.62 -5.74
CA ASP A 54 -2.73 -29.67 -4.85
C ASP A 54 -1.54 -29.18 -4.01
N VAL A 55 -1.07 -27.96 -4.25
CA VAL A 55 0.10 -27.39 -3.57
C VAL A 55 -0.28 -26.96 -2.14
N PRO A 56 0.37 -27.51 -1.09
CA PRO A 56 0.11 -27.06 0.28
C PRO A 56 0.51 -25.60 0.47
N ALA A 57 -0.34 -24.81 1.15
CA ALA A 57 -0.12 -23.37 1.35
C ALA A 57 1.29 -23.03 1.88
N LYS A 58 1.80 -23.79 2.85
CA LYS A 58 3.16 -23.58 3.38
C LYS A 58 4.25 -23.77 2.31
N TYR A 59 4.10 -24.78 1.46
CA TYR A 59 5.03 -25.03 0.36
C TYR A 59 4.93 -23.94 -0.71
N GLU A 60 3.73 -23.43 -0.98
CA GLU A 60 3.52 -22.28 -1.86
C GLU A 60 4.26 -21.03 -1.33
N SER A 61 4.12 -20.71 -0.03
CA SER A 61 4.85 -19.60 0.60
C SER A 61 6.37 -19.76 0.47
N GLU A 62 6.90 -20.96 0.76
CA GLU A 62 8.33 -21.26 0.62
C GLU A 62 8.81 -21.14 -0.83
N LEU A 63 7.98 -21.54 -1.81
CA LEU A 63 8.28 -21.43 -3.23
C LEU A 63 8.31 -19.96 -3.67
N ILE A 64 7.32 -19.15 -3.28
CA ILE A 64 7.25 -17.71 -3.57
C ILE A 64 8.49 -16.99 -3.04
N ILE A 65 8.86 -17.24 -1.78
CA ILE A 65 10.02 -16.60 -1.14
C ILE A 65 11.32 -17.02 -1.84
N ALA A 66 11.46 -18.29 -2.20
CA ALA A 66 12.65 -18.78 -2.90
C ALA A 66 12.79 -18.20 -4.32
N LEU A 67 11.67 -17.99 -5.02
CA LEU A 67 11.67 -17.45 -6.38
C LEU A 67 11.89 -15.93 -6.44
N GLY A 68 11.54 -15.19 -5.39
CA GLY A 68 11.63 -13.73 -5.37
C GLY A 68 12.99 -13.18 -5.81
N PRO A 69 14.13 -13.59 -5.21
CA PRO A 69 15.45 -13.12 -5.63
C PRO A 69 15.79 -13.41 -7.10
N HIS A 70 15.33 -14.55 -7.64
CA HIS A 70 15.52 -14.87 -9.06
C HIS A 70 14.67 -13.98 -9.97
N LEU A 71 13.47 -13.60 -9.52
CA LEU A 71 12.64 -12.62 -10.22
C LEU A 71 13.29 -11.24 -10.21
N ASP A 72 13.83 -10.79 -9.07
CA ASP A 72 14.57 -9.52 -8.98
C ASP A 72 15.70 -9.47 -10.02
N THR A 73 16.56 -10.49 -10.07
CA THR A 73 17.66 -10.55 -11.04
C THR A 73 17.16 -10.52 -12.48
N PHE A 74 16.18 -11.37 -12.83
CA PHE A 74 15.67 -11.44 -14.19
C PHE A 74 15.04 -10.13 -14.66
N VAL A 75 14.19 -9.51 -13.83
CA VAL A 75 13.53 -8.25 -14.19
C VAL A 75 14.54 -7.10 -14.23
N ALA A 76 15.54 -7.11 -13.35
CA ALA A 76 16.61 -6.12 -13.40
C ALA A 76 17.41 -6.20 -14.71
N GLU A 77 17.73 -7.41 -15.17
CA GLU A 77 18.39 -7.63 -16.47
C GLU A 77 17.50 -7.25 -17.66
N LEU A 78 16.20 -7.58 -17.60
CA LEU A 78 15.23 -7.22 -18.63
C LEU A 78 15.13 -5.70 -18.82
N PHE A 79 15.07 -4.92 -17.75
CA PHE A 79 14.91 -3.47 -17.84
C PHE A 79 16.23 -2.69 -17.80
N GLY A 80 17.37 -3.37 -17.58
CA GLY A 80 18.68 -2.75 -17.47
C GLY A 80 18.83 -1.86 -16.24
N ILE A 81 18.34 -2.32 -15.08
CA ILE A 81 18.30 -1.59 -13.80
C ILE A 81 19.02 -2.31 -12.66
N GLN A 82 20.04 -3.11 -12.99
CA GLN A 82 20.78 -3.91 -12.01
C GLN A 82 21.43 -3.04 -10.93
N GLU A 83 22.00 -1.90 -11.29
CA GLU A 83 22.66 -0.99 -10.34
C GLU A 83 21.68 -0.40 -9.32
N GLU A 84 20.47 -0.05 -9.75
CA GLU A 84 19.40 0.48 -8.90
C GLU A 84 18.85 -0.59 -7.95
N ILE A 85 18.66 -1.82 -8.43
CA ILE A 85 18.24 -2.95 -7.58
C ILE A 85 19.32 -3.28 -6.55
N GLU A 86 20.59 -3.34 -6.96
CA GLU A 86 21.70 -3.54 -6.02
C GLU A 86 21.82 -2.40 -5.00
N ALA A 87 21.51 -1.16 -5.38
CA ALA A 87 21.49 -0.03 -4.46
C ALA A 87 20.40 -0.20 -3.39
N LEU A 88 19.19 -0.61 -3.77
CA LEU A 88 18.10 -0.90 -2.83
C LEU A 88 18.44 -2.08 -1.90
N VAL A 89 19.11 -3.12 -2.40
CA VAL A 89 19.60 -4.23 -1.58
C VAL A 89 20.62 -3.71 -0.56
N ARG A 90 21.60 -2.90 -0.98
CA ARG A 90 22.59 -2.30 -0.07
C ARG A 90 21.95 -1.41 0.99
N GLU A 91 20.98 -0.56 0.62
CA GLU A 91 20.24 0.29 1.55
C GLU A 91 19.48 -0.55 2.58
N THR A 92 18.84 -1.64 2.13
CA THR A 92 18.08 -2.55 2.99
C THR A 92 18.99 -3.24 4.02
N LEU A 93 20.06 -3.86 3.55
CA LEU A 93 20.99 -4.61 4.41
C LEU A 93 21.79 -3.70 5.36
N ALA A 94 22.00 -2.43 4.99
CA ALA A 94 22.64 -1.45 5.86
C ALA A 94 21.84 -1.18 7.16
N LEU A 95 20.53 -1.50 7.17
CA LEU A 95 19.66 -1.34 8.33
C LEU A 95 19.57 -2.60 9.21
N ASP A 96 20.10 -3.74 8.78
CA ASP A 96 20.06 -5.00 9.55
C ASP A 96 20.66 -4.88 10.96
N PRO A 97 21.80 -4.19 11.17
CA PRO A 97 22.32 -3.96 12.51
C PRO A 97 21.32 -3.21 13.40
N ILE A 98 20.60 -2.22 12.84
CA ILE A 98 19.62 -1.43 13.57
C ILE A 98 18.44 -2.31 13.99
N HIS A 99 17.87 -3.09 13.07
CA HIS A 99 16.76 -4.00 13.39
C HIS A 99 17.15 -5.06 14.43
N ALA A 100 18.34 -5.64 14.31
CA ALA A 100 18.87 -6.61 15.25
C ALA A 100 19.08 -5.99 16.64
N CYS A 101 19.73 -4.82 16.71
CA CYS A 101 19.97 -4.09 17.96
C CYS A 101 18.65 -3.69 18.64
N LYS A 102 17.69 -3.14 17.88
CA LYS A 102 16.35 -2.80 18.38
C LYS A 102 15.68 -3.98 19.08
N ARG A 103 15.65 -5.15 18.43
CA ARG A 103 14.98 -6.33 18.95
C ARG A 103 15.74 -7.00 20.09
N LEU A 104 17.04 -7.23 19.92
CA LEU A 104 17.84 -8.06 20.83
C LEU A 104 18.43 -7.27 22.00
N PHE A 105 18.71 -5.98 21.81
CA PHE A 105 19.33 -5.11 22.80
C PHE A 105 18.31 -4.15 23.42
N VAL A 106 17.69 -3.26 22.64
CA VAL A 106 16.81 -2.21 23.17
C VAL A 106 15.57 -2.81 23.84
N GLN A 107 14.78 -3.59 23.10
CA GLN A 107 13.52 -4.17 23.59
C GLN A 107 13.72 -5.27 24.64
N ARG A 108 14.68 -6.17 24.41
CA ARG A 108 14.84 -7.37 25.23
C ARG A 108 15.75 -7.17 26.45
N GLN A 109 16.60 -6.14 26.45
CA GLN A 109 17.55 -5.88 27.53
C GLN A 109 17.35 -4.50 28.14
N ALA A 110 17.51 -3.41 27.38
CA ALA A 110 17.52 -2.04 27.93
C ALA A 110 16.21 -1.68 28.65
N VAL A 111 15.08 -1.81 27.97
CA VAL A 111 13.75 -1.49 28.52
C VAL A 111 13.39 -2.38 29.72
N LYS A 112 13.90 -3.61 29.77
CA LYS A 112 13.65 -4.52 30.89
C LYS A 112 14.55 -4.25 32.10
N LYS A 113 15.82 -3.91 31.86
CA LYS A 113 16.81 -3.65 32.91
C LYS A 113 16.56 -2.30 33.57
N TYR A 114 16.18 -1.30 32.80
CA TYR A 114 15.88 0.06 33.25
C TYR A 114 14.47 0.47 32.83
N PRO A 115 13.42 -0.05 33.50
CA PRO A 115 12.03 0.28 33.17
C PRO A 115 11.65 1.72 33.53
N ASP A 116 12.44 2.37 34.37
CA ASP A 116 12.37 3.80 34.67
C ASP A 116 13.73 4.43 34.41
N ALA A 117 13.79 5.30 33.40
CA ALA A 117 15.00 5.99 32.95
C ALA A 117 14.93 7.51 33.20
N SER A 118 13.95 7.99 33.97
CA SER A 118 13.72 9.41 34.24
C SER A 118 14.91 10.10 34.92
N GLY A 119 15.71 9.34 35.69
CA GLY A 119 16.91 9.84 36.36
C GLY A 119 18.19 9.84 35.50
N PHE A 120 18.12 9.44 34.22
CA PHE A 120 19.30 9.39 33.35
C PHE A 120 19.52 10.70 32.61
N ASP A 121 20.75 11.21 32.67
CA ASP A 121 21.20 12.34 31.85
C ASP A 121 21.61 11.84 30.46
N GLY A 122 20.72 12.04 29.48
CA GLY A 122 20.97 11.63 28.10
C GLY A 122 22.13 12.37 27.42
N VAL A 123 22.45 13.59 27.85
CA VAL A 123 23.55 14.39 27.30
C VAL A 123 24.89 13.81 27.77
N GLU A 124 25.01 13.52 29.06
CA GLU A 124 26.19 12.88 29.64
C GLU A 124 26.40 11.48 29.05
N LEU A 125 25.34 10.67 28.98
CA LEU A 125 25.39 9.32 28.41
C LEU A 125 25.79 9.34 26.93
N ARG A 126 25.28 10.29 26.14
CA ARG A 126 25.68 10.46 24.75
C ARG A 126 27.16 10.80 24.63
N ALA A 127 27.65 11.77 25.42
CA ALA A 127 29.04 12.18 25.38
C ALA A 127 29.98 11.02 25.74
N ALA A 128 29.63 10.22 26.76
CA ALA A 128 30.39 9.04 27.15
C ALA A 128 30.39 7.95 26.06
N LEU A 129 29.27 7.74 25.37
CA LEU A 129 29.19 6.81 24.24
C LEU A 129 30.07 7.30 23.08
N GLU A 130 29.94 8.55 22.65
CA GLU A 130 30.73 9.13 21.56
C GLU A 130 32.23 9.10 21.87
N GLN A 131 32.62 9.34 23.12
CA GLN A 131 34.00 9.21 23.57
C GLN A 131 34.52 7.77 23.43
N ARG A 132 33.73 6.77 23.80
CA ARG A 132 34.13 5.36 23.67
C ARG A 132 34.08 4.86 22.22
N PHE A 133 33.14 5.34 21.42
CA PHE A 133 33.04 5.01 20.00
C PHE A 133 34.18 5.63 19.19
N GLY A 134 34.64 6.83 19.58
CA GLY A 134 35.59 7.62 18.81
C GLY A 134 34.96 8.30 17.59
N GLU A 135 33.63 8.32 17.50
CA GLU A 135 32.83 8.86 16.40
C GLU A 135 31.44 9.31 16.90
N PRO A 136 30.72 10.17 16.17
CA PRO A 136 29.40 10.66 16.58
C PRO A 136 28.35 9.55 16.70
N LEU A 137 27.39 9.73 17.62
CA LEU A 137 26.29 8.78 17.82
C LEU A 137 25.28 8.90 16.67
N THR A 138 25.16 7.83 15.90
CA THR A 138 24.07 7.54 14.97
C THR A 138 23.40 6.21 15.34
N GLU A 139 22.23 5.90 14.81
CA GLU A 139 21.58 4.60 15.05
C GLU A 139 22.46 3.44 14.58
N LEU A 140 23.10 3.58 13.42
CA LEU A 140 23.99 2.56 12.87
C LEU A 140 25.25 2.38 13.71
N THR A 141 25.90 3.48 14.09
CA THR A 141 27.07 3.45 15.00
C THR A 141 26.69 2.81 16.33
N PHE A 142 25.55 3.19 16.93
CA PHE A 142 25.10 2.60 18.17
C PHE A 142 24.87 1.08 18.01
N ALA A 143 24.17 0.66 16.95
CA ALA A 143 23.85 -0.73 16.70
C ALA A 143 25.08 -1.62 16.46
N THR A 144 26.04 -1.13 15.69
CA THR A 144 27.29 -1.84 15.38
C THR A 144 28.19 -1.95 16.60
N ARG A 145 28.45 -0.83 17.30
CA ARG A 145 29.30 -0.79 18.50
C ARG A 145 28.73 -1.60 19.67
N THR A 146 27.42 -1.57 19.87
CA THR A 146 26.78 -2.42 20.90
C THR A 146 26.96 -3.91 20.62
N THR A 147 26.89 -4.31 19.35
CA THR A 147 27.13 -5.70 18.93
C THR A 147 28.59 -6.09 19.18
N GLU A 148 29.55 -5.24 18.79
CA GLU A 148 30.98 -5.45 19.05
C GLU A 148 31.27 -5.62 20.55
N TRP A 149 30.71 -4.75 21.40
CA TRP A 149 30.87 -4.85 22.85
C TRP A 149 30.25 -6.11 23.44
N GLN A 150 29.08 -6.54 22.95
CA GLN A 150 28.49 -7.82 23.35
C GLN A 150 29.37 -9.01 23.01
N GLN A 151 30.01 -9.00 21.83
CA GLN A 151 30.93 -10.05 21.40
C GLN A 151 32.24 -10.04 22.19
N ALA A 152 32.76 -8.85 22.52
CA ALA A 152 33.97 -8.68 23.30
C ALA A 152 33.78 -8.88 24.82
N GLY A 153 32.53 -8.87 25.30
CA GLY A 153 32.21 -8.94 26.72
C GLY A 153 32.55 -7.65 27.50
N ASP A 154 32.52 -6.48 26.85
CA ASP A 154 32.74 -5.18 27.50
C ASP A 154 31.53 -4.81 28.37
N ALA A 155 31.54 -5.27 29.62
CA ALA A 155 30.44 -5.06 30.56
C ALA A 155 30.11 -3.58 30.79
N ASP A 156 31.13 -2.72 30.86
CA ASP A 156 30.95 -1.29 31.10
C ASP A 156 30.35 -0.59 29.88
N GLY A 157 30.83 -0.91 28.68
CA GLY A 157 30.28 -0.41 27.43
C GLY A 157 28.83 -0.85 27.22
N ILE A 158 28.53 -2.12 27.51
CA ILE A 158 27.17 -2.66 27.44
C ILE A 158 26.25 -1.93 28.42
N ASP A 159 26.65 -1.74 29.68
CA ASP A 159 25.82 -1.04 30.67
C ASP A 159 25.53 0.40 30.27
N LEU A 160 26.56 1.12 29.81
CA LEU A 160 26.45 2.49 29.31
C LEU A 160 25.43 2.58 28.16
N ALA A 161 25.53 1.68 27.18
CA ALA A 161 24.59 1.63 26.07
C ALA A 161 23.17 1.24 26.50
N LEU A 162 23.00 0.32 27.46
CA LEU A 162 21.68 -0.05 28.00
C LEU A 162 21.00 1.14 28.68
N ARG A 163 21.74 1.94 29.45
CA ARG A 163 21.21 3.15 30.10
C ARG A 163 20.79 4.19 29.06
N TYR A 164 21.62 4.45 28.07
CA TYR A 164 21.28 5.38 26.99
C TYR A 164 20.07 4.91 26.19
N ALA A 165 20.00 3.63 25.81
CA ALA A 165 18.88 3.07 25.08
C ALA A 165 17.57 3.16 25.87
N ALA A 166 17.61 2.91 27.18
CA ALA A 166 16.44 3.04 28.04
C ALA A 166 15.96 4.50 28.13
N TRP A 167 16.88 5.45 28.31
CA TRP A 167 16.58 6.88 28.27
C TRP A 167 15.95 7.27 26.92
N ALA A 168 16.64 6.96 25.81
CA ALA A 168 16.20 7.30 24.46
C ALA A 168 14.80 6.74 24.11
N THR A 169 14.45 5.59 24.68
CA THR A 169 13.17 4.89 24.40
C THR A 169 12.03 5.34 25.31
N LEU A 170 12.31 5.58 26.60
CA LEU A 170 11.27 5.68 27.64
C LEU A 170 10.99 7.11 28.11
N THR A 171 11.89 8.07 27.88
CA THR A 171 11.70 9.47 28.30
C THR A 171 11.20 10.35 27.16
N GLN A 172 10.52 11.44 27.49
CA GLN A 172 10.03 12.39 26.49
C GLN A 172 11.19 13.08 25.76
N GLU A 173 12.25 13.45 26.49
CA GLU A 173 13.45 14.06 25.93
C GLU A 173 14.17 13.09 24.98
N GLY A 174 14.27 11.82 25.35
CA GLY A 174 14.85 10.77 24.52
C GLY A 174 14.06 10.54 23.23
N GLN A 175 12.74 10.45 23.35
CA GLN A 175 11.84 10.25 22.22
C GLN A 175 11.87 11.43 21.23
N GLU A 176 11.94 12.67 21.73
CA GLU A 176 12.06 13.85 20.86
C GLU A 176 13.45 13.90 20.20
N ALA A 177 14.52 13.58 20.93
CA ALA A 177 15.88 13.54 20.38
C ALA A 177 16.05 12.49 19.26
N HIS A 178 15.26 11.42 19.28
CA HIS A 178 15.31 10.31 18.32
C HIS A 178 14.04 10.18 17.47
N LYS A 179 13.25 11.25 17.37
CA LYS A 179 11.96 11.25 16.66
C LYS A 179 12.05 10.85 15.18
N GLY A 180 13.18 11.08 14.53
CA GLY A 180 13.43 10.69 13.14
C GLY A 180 13.81 9.21 12.97
N GLY A 181 14.36 8.57 14.00
CA GLY A 181 14.89 7.21 13.94
C GLY A 181 13.85 6.10 14.19
N THR A 182 14.32 4.86 14.24
CA THR A 182 13.51 3.66 14.50
C THR A 182 14.06 2.78 15.62
N LEU A 183 15.37 2.85 15.93
CA LEU A 183 16.08 2.01 16.88
C LEU A 183 15.50 2.09 18.29
N PHE A 184 15.21 3.31 18.75
CA PHE A 184 14.70 3.60 20.08
C PHE A 184 13.17 3.75 20.12
N LYS A 185 12.46 3.36 19.06
CA LYS A 185 10.98 3.34 19.04
C LYS A 185 10.50 1.93 19.29
N VAL A 186 9.72 1.72 20.35
CA VAL A 186 9.14 0.40 20.65
C VAL A 186 7.62 0.42 20.51
N PRO A 187 6.99 -0.70 20.12
CA PRO A 187 5.53 -0.80 20.09
C PRO A 187 4.93 -0.46 21.46
N HIS A 188 3.96 0.45 21.50
CA HIS A 188 3.28 0.86 22.72
C HIS A 188 2.14 -0.08 23.04
N ARG A 189 1.76 -0.14 24.32
CA ARG A 189 0.53 -0.81 24.73
C ARG A 189 -0.66 -0.01 24.18
N VAL A 190 -1.61 -0.70 23.57
CA VAL A 190 -2.81 -0.08 23.00
C VAL A 190 -3.93 -0.07 24.04
N ASP A 191 -4.55 1.10 24.24
CA ASP A 191 -5.86 1.24 24.87
C ASP A 191 -6.91 1.54 23.78
N PRO A 192 -7.82 0.60 23.47
CA PRO A 192 -8.86 0.80 22.45
C PRO A 192 -9.71 2.05 22.68
N ASN A 193 -9.89 2.50 23.93
CA ASN A 193 -10.69 3.68 24.23
C ASN A 193 -9.91 5.00 24.12
N HIS A 194 -8.58 4.95 24.00
CA HIS A 194 -7.69 6.11 23.97
C HIS A 194 -6.60 5.96 22.90
N LEU A 195 -7.02 5.66 21.65
CA LEU A 195 -6.11 5.49 20.51
C LEU A 195 -5.51 6.81 20.00
N VAL A 196 -6.14 7.94 20.31
CA VAL A 196 -5.71 9.27 19.87
C VAL A 196 -5.43 10.10 21.12
N PRO A 197 -4.22 10.68 21.27
CA PRO A 197 -3.91 11.55 22.39
C PRO A 197 -4.71 12.85 22.24
N VAL A 198 -5.72 13.03 23.09
CA VAL A 198 -6.58 14.22 23.12
C VAL A 198 -6.50 14.92 24.46
N GLN A 199 -6.63 16.24 24.44
CA GLN A 199 -6.82 17.10 25.60
C GLN A 199 -8.29 17.51 25.69
N THR A 200 -8.80 17.61 26.91
CA THR A 200 -10.13 18.13 27.18
C THR A 200 -10.06 19.63 27.40
N MET A 201 -10.98 20.38 26.81
CA MET A 201 -11.18 21.81 27.09
C MET A 201 -12.66 22.12 27.27
N GLU A 202 -12.96 23.16 28.05
CA GLU A 202 -14.31 23.72 28.17
C GLU A 202 -14.39 24.98 27.33
N ARG A 203 -15.43 25.09 26.49
CA ARG A 203 -15.73 26.29 25.73
C ARG A 203 -17.23 26.52 25.71
N ASP A 204 -17.65 27.69 26.17
CA ASP A 204 -19.06 28.09 26.21
C ASP A 204 -19.97 27.07 26.94
N GLY A 205 -19.43 26.39 27.96
CA GLY A 205 -20.12 25.35 28.73
C GLY A 205 -20.20 23.97 28.06
N VAL A 206 -19.43 23.75 26.99
CA VAL A 206 -19.33 22.48 26.28
C VAL A 206 -17.92 21.90 26.42
N THR A 207 -17.87 20.64 26.86
CA THR A 207 -16.65 19.83 26.87
C THR A 207 -16.25 19.46 25.43
N MET A 208 -15.05 19.85 25.03
CA MET A 208 -14.47 19.57 23.71
C MET A 208 -13.20 18.74 23.86
N LEU A 209 -12.97 17.83 22.90
CA LEU A 209 -11.70 17.12 22.75
C LEU A 209 -10.90 17.75 21.60
N ARG A 210 -9.61 18.01 21.83
CA ARG A 210 -8.68 18.54 20.82
C ARG A 210 -7.36 17.79 20.87
N LEU A 211 -6.63 17.75 19.75
CA LEU A 211 -5.22 17.34 19.80
C LEU A 211 -4.39 18.38 20.58
N PRO A 212 -3.27 17.99 21.21
CA PRO A 212 -2.26 18.95 21.68
C PRO A 212 -1.82 19.90 20.55
N GLU A 213 -1.55 21.16 20.87
CA GLU A 213 -1.27 22.21 19.86
C GLU A 213 -0.01 21.90 19.04
N GLU A 214 0.99 21.26 19.66
CA GLU A 214 2.20 20.77 19.02
C GLU A 214 1.94 19.69 17.94
N HIS A 215 0.75 19.08 17.95
CA HIS A 215 0.32 18.10 16.95
C HIS A 215 -0.60 18.70 15.87
N TRP A 216 -0.94 20.00 15.97
CA TRP A 216 -1.80 20.64 14.98
C TRP A 216 -1.07 20.78 13.65
N ARG A 217 -1.80 20.45 12.58
CA ARG A 217 -1.31 20.59 11.20
C ARG A 217 -2.18 21.63 10.50
N PRO A 218 -1.76 22.89 10.43
CA PRO A 218 -2.49 23.88 9.65
C PRO A 218 -2.49 23.44 8.19
N ARG A 219 -3.66 23.50 7.55
CA ARG A 219 -3.84 23.13 6.14
C ARG A 219 -4.43 24.30 5.39
N ASP A 220 -3.70 24.78 4.40
CA ASP A 220 -4.22 25.66 3.35
C ASP A 220 -4.19 24.87 2.04
N GLY A 221 -5.31 24.84 1.33
CA GLY A 221 -5.47 24.06 0.10
C GLY A 221 -5.65 22.55 0.28
N PHE A 222 -5.40 21.87 -0.82
CA PHE A 222 -5.75 20.48 -1.12
C PHE A 222 -4.53 19.68 -1.63
N GLY A 223 -3.32 20.14 -1.33
CA GLY A 223 -2.10 19.36 -1.53
C GLY A 223 -2.08 18.08 -0.69
N LEU A 224 -1.29 17.09 -1.12
CA LEU A 224 -1.11 15.84 -0.36
C LEU A 224 -0.53 16.15 1.03
N THR A 225 -1.20 15.69 2.08
CA THR A 225 -0.85 16.03 3.48
C THR A 225 -0.06 14.94 4.21
N ASP A 226 0.03 13.75 3.63
CA ASP A 226 0.70 12.61 4.22
C ASP A 226 1.43 11.80 3.14
N TYR A 227 2.76 11.82 3.21
CA TYR A 227 3.63 11.10 2.30
C TYR A 227 3.95 9.67 2.77
N GLY A 228 3.45 9.26 3.94
CA GLY A 228 3.70 7.94 4.53
C GLY A 228 5.13 7.73 5.05
N MET A 229 5.44 6.49 5.38
CA MET A 229 6.74 6.05 5.88
C MET A 229 7.86 6.23 4.83
N ASN A 230 9.07 6.50 5.33
CA ASN A 230 10.30 6.34 4.56
C ASN A 230 10.78 4.87 4.58
N THR A 231 11.82 4.56 3.80
CA THR A 231 12.39 3.19 3.67
C THR A 231 12.70 2.55 5.02
N GLN A 232 13.39 3.28 5.90
CA GLN A 232 13.77 2.76 7.21
C GLN A 232 12.56 2.45 8.10
N GLN A 233 11.54 3.32 8.11
CA GLN A 233 10.32 3.13 8.89
C GLN A 233 9.48 1.95 8.36
N ALA A 234 9.40 1.79 7.04
CA ALA A 234 8.68 0.67 6.44
C ALA A 234 9.39 -0.66 6.72
N LEU A 235 10.73 -0.70 6.57
CA LEU A 235 11.52 -1.89 6.90
C LEU A 235 11.47 -2.24 8.39
N ASP A 236 11.37 -1.24 9.27
CA ASP A 236 11.15 -1.47 10.70
C ASP A 236 9.83 -2.23 10.96
N GLN A 237 8.75 -1.88 10.25
CA GLN A 237 7.48 -2.64 10.33
C GLN A 237 7.61 -4.06 9.78
N MET A 238 8.33 -4.24 8.67
CA MET A 238 8.57 -5.56 8.07
C MET A 238 9.42 -6.46 8.96
N ASN A 239 10.36 -5.90 9.72
CA ASN A 239 11.20 -6.61 10.69
C ASN A 239 10.56 -6.75 12.08
N TYR A 240 9.59 -5.91 12.42
CA TYR A 240 8.72 -6.08 13.59
C TYR A 240 7.72 -7.23 13.42
N CYS A 241 7.28 -7.46 12.18
CA CYS A 241 6.51 -8.64 11.80
C CYS A 241 7.30 -9.92 12.15
N ILE A 242 6.61 -10.93 12.68
CA ILE A 242 7.24 -12.24 13.02
C ILE A 242 7.19 -13.25 11.88
N TRP A 243 6.75 -12.81 10.70
CA TRP A 243 6.50 -13.60 9.51
C TRP A 243 5.68 -14.88 9.78
N CYS A 244 4.39 -14.70 10.05
CA CYS A 244 3.49 -15.75 10.53
C CYS A 244 3.32 -16.97 9.59
N HIS A 245 3.67 -16.85 8.30
CA HIS A 245 3.49 -17.94 7.32
C HIS A 245 4.34 -19.15 7.66
N ALA A 246 5.53 -18.92 8.25
CA ALA A 246 6.40 -19.97 8.73
C ALA A 246 5.73 -20.88 9.78
N GLN A 247 4.69 -20.38 10.46
CA GLN A 247 3.90 -21.09 11.47
C GLN A 247 2.48 -21.42 11.01
N SER A 248 2.12 -21.10 9.75
CA SER A 248 0.76 -21.24 9.20
C SER A 248 -0.30 -20.54 10.06
N LYS A 249 0.01 -19.32 10.53
CA LYS A 249 -0.82 -18.52 11.46
C LYS A 249 -0.97 -17.07 11.00
N ASP A 250 -1.09 -16.86 9.69
CA ASP A 250 -1.18 -15.54 9.05
C ASP A 250 -2.48 -14.83 9.34
N SER A 251 -2.68 -14.40 10.59
CA SER A 251 -3.94 -13.78 11.01
C SER A 251 -4.23 -12.46 10.31
N CYS A 252 -3.21 -11.74 9.85
CA CYS A 252 -3.38 -10.55 9.02
C CYS A 252 -3.92 -10.85 7.63
N SER A 253 -3.67 -12.05 7.09
CA SER A 253 -4.18 -12.51 5.81
C SER A 253 -5.51 -13.26 6.02
N LYS A 254 -5.48 -14.37 6.78
CA LYS A 254 -6.56 -15.35 6.93
C LYS A 254 -7.44 -15.18 8.18
N GLY A 255 -7.26 -14.06 8.88
CA GLY A 255 -8.03 -13.68 10.08
C GLY A 255 -7.55 -14.29 11.38
N LEU A 256 -7.87 -13.61 12.49
CA LEU A 256 -7.53 -14.05 13.83
C LEU A 256 -8.62 -14.98 14.38
N LYS A 257 -8.34 -16.29 14.44
CA LYS A 257 -9.30 -17.31 14.86
C LYS A 257 -9.15 -17.69 16.34
N ASP A 258 -10.26 -18.03 16.98
CA ASP A 258 -10.26 -18.66 18.31
C ASP A 258 -9.82 -20.12 18.17
N ARG A 259 -8.88 -20.56 19.02
CA ARG A 259 -8.28 -21.89 18.91
C ARG A 259 -9.23 -23.03 19.27
N LYS A 260 -10.27 -22.76 20.05
CA LYS A 260 -11.23 -23.78 20.51
C LYS A 260 -12.40 -23.92 19.54
N THR A 261 -12.90 -22.79 19.04
CA THR A 261 -14.12 -22.77 18.19
C THR A 261 -13.81 -22.70 16.71
N GLY A 262 -12.62 -22.24 16.30
CA GLY A 262 -12.27 -21.99 14.91
C GLY A 262 -12.91 -20.74 14.30
N ALA A 263 -13.81 -20.08 15.02
CA ALA A 263 -14.47 -18.85 14.56
C ALA A 263 -13.52 -17.64 14.63
N PHE A 264 -13.80 -16.62 13.81
CA PHE A 264 -13.08 -15.35 13.91
C PHE A 264 -13.33 -14.69 15.27
N GLN A 265 -12.25 -14.21 15.88
CA GLN A 265 -12.32 -13.37 17.08
C GLN A 265 -12.94 -12.02 16.74
N LYS A 266 -13.42 -11.34 17.79
CA LYS A 266 -13.96 -9.98 17.69
C LYS A 266 -13.08 -9.01 18.45
N SER A 267 -12.94 -7.80 17.91
CA SER A 267 -12.31 -6.68 18.61
C SER A 267 -13.11 -6.29 19.87
N PRO A 268 -12.55 -5.46 20.77
CA PRO A 268 -13.29 -4.89 21.90
C PRO A 268 -14.58 -4.14 21.50
N PHE A 269 -14.66 -3.67 20.26
CA PHE A 269 -15.84 -3.00 19.69
C PHE A 269 -16.76 -3.94 18.89
N GLY A 270 -16.55 -5.26 18.97
CA GLY A 270 -17.38 -6.25 18.30
C GLY A 270 -17.11 -6.44 16.80
N VAL A 271 -16.04 -5.84 16.26
CA VAL A 271 -15.65 -5.97 14.85
C VAL A 271 -14.99 -7.33 14.62
N THR A 272 -15.46 -8.08 13.62
CA THR A 272 -14.87 -9.37 13.23
C THR A 272 -13.44 -9.19 12.71
N LEU A 273 -12.50 -9.97 13.24
CA LEU A 273 -11.08 -9.93 12.87
C LEU A 273 -10.79 -10.92 11.73
N ALA A 274 -11.33 -10.63 10.53
CA ALA A 274 -11.29 -11.53 9.38
C ALA A 274 -9.96 -11.51 8.59
N GLY A 275 -9.09 -10.52 8.80
CA GLY A 275 -7.86 -10.36 8.02
C GLY A 275 -8.07 -9.55 6.75
N CYS A 276 -7.11 -9.63 5.83
CA CYS A 276 -7.17 -8.97 4.53
C CYS A 276 -8.33 -9.55 3.70
N PRO A 277 -9.26 -8.73 3.18
CA PRO A 277 -10.33 -9.21 2.31
C PRO A 277 -9.84 -9.87 1.01
N LEU A 278 -8.63 -9.55 0.58
CA LEU A 278 -7.97 -10.13 -0.59
C LEU A 278 -7.15 -11.36 -0.24
N ASP A 279 -7.10 -11.74 1.04
CA ASP A 279 -6.33 -12.90 1.48
C ASP A 279 -4.82 -12.78 1.15
N GLU A 280 -4.35 -11.54 1.01
CA GLU A 280 -3.02 -11.15 0.52
C GLU A 280 -1.88 -11.82 1.30
N LYS A 281 -0.83 -12.22 0.58
CA LYS A 281 0.41 -12.85 1.10
C LYS A 281 1.35 -11.85 1.79
N ILE A 282 0.81 -11.19 2.83
CA ILE A 282 1.47 -10.11 3.58
C ILE A 282 2.79 -10.58 4.19
N SER A 283 2.78 -11.78 4.76
CA SER A 283 3.93 -12.27 5.50
C SER A 283 5.10 -12.61 4.60
N GLU A 284 4.82 -13.14 3.41
CA GLU A 284 5.78 -13.46 2.36
C GLU A 284 6.35 -12.19 1.76
N MET A 285 5.49 -11.20 1.47
CA MET A 285 5.91 -9.86 1.03
C MET A 285 6.87 -9.20 2.03
N HIS A 286 6.54 -9.22 3.32
CA HIS A 286 7.42 -8.66 4.36
C HIS A 286 8.76 -9.40 4.43
N ALA A 287 8.75 -10.73 4.33
CA ALA A 287 9.97 -11.53 4.38
C ALA A 287 10.89 -11.23 3.18
N LEU A 288 10.34 -11.19 1.97
CA LEU A 288 11.07 -10.86 0.74
C LEU A 288 11.67 -9.45 0.79
N ARG A 289 10.86 -8.45 1.15
CA ARG A 289 11.33 -7.06 1.18
C ARG A 289 12.39 -6.84 2.26
N ALA A 290 12.25 -7.48 3.43
CA ALA A 290 13.24 -7.43 4.50
C ALA A 290 14.57 -8.12 4.11
N GLN A 291 14.55 -9.08 3.18
CA GLN A 291 15.73 -9.74 2.63
C GLN A 291 16.35 -8.98 1.43
N GLY A 292 15.78 -7.83 1.04
CA GLY A 292 16.25 -7.02 -0.08
C GLY A 292 15.63 -7.36 -1.44
N SER A 293 14.73 -8.36 -1.53
CA SER A 293 14.02 -8.68 -2.78
C SER A 293 12.78 -7.79 -2.92
N VAL A 294 12.95 -6.63 -3.56
CA VAL A 294 11.90 -5.63 -3.73
C VAL A 294 10.92 -6.03 -4.83
N LEU A 295 11.41 -6.59 -5.94
CA LEU A 295 10.55 -7.00 -7.05
C LEU A 295 9.79 -8.28 -6.73
N GLY A 296 10.42 -9.22 -6.01
CA GLY A 296 9.77 -10.40 -5.44
C GLY A 296 8.67 -10.02 -4.45
N ALA A 297 8.94 -9.07 -3.56
CA ALA A 297 7.92 -8.56 -2.63
C ALA A 297 6.74 -7.91 -3.37
N PHE A 298 7.01 -7.07 -4.37
CA PHE A 298 5.99 -6.44 -5.20
C PHE A 298 5.15 -7.46 -5.98
N ALA A 299 5.82 -8.42 -6.63
CA ALA A 299 5.16 -9.49 -7.36
C ALA A 299 4.30 -10.36 -6.44
N THR A 300 4.71 -10.56 -5.18
CA THR A 300 3.92 -11.27 -4.17
C THR A 300 2.60 -10.56 -3.85
N ILE A 301 2.62 -9.22 -3.71
CA ILE A 301 1.39 -8.41 -3.56
C ILE A 301 0.50 -8.60 -4.78
N ALA A 302 1.08 -8.49 -5.98
CA ALA A 302 0.36 -8.53 -7.24
C ALA A 302 -0.36 -9.86 -7.52
N ILE A 303 -0.01 -10.96 -6.84
CA ILE A 303 -0.74 -12.24 -6.94
C ILE A 303 -2.21 -12.05 -6.54
N ASP A 304 -2.45 -11.41 -5.39
CA ASP A 304 -3.78 -11.26 -4.81
C ASP A 304 -4.35 -9.85 -5.07
N ASN A 305 -3.47 -8.85 -5.26
CA ASN A 305 -3.83 -7.44 -5.37
C ASN A 305 -3.07 -6.74 -6.53
N PRO A 306 -3.42 -7.01 -7.80
CA PRO A 306 -2.82 -6.32 -8.94
C PRO A 306 -3.18 -4.83 -9.01
N MET A 307 -4.09 -4.36 -8.16
CA MET A 307 -4.53 -2.96 -8.05
C MET A 307 -4.00 -2.30 -6.78
N MET A 308 -2.85 -2.72 -6.26
CA MET A 308 -2.27 -2.24 -4.99
C MET A 308 -2.11 -0.71 -4.91
N ALA A 309 -2.00 -0.04 -6.07
CA ALA A 309 -2.02 1.42 -6.15
C ALA A 309 -3.32 2.04 -5.60
N ALA A 310 -4.42 1.29 -5.55
CA ALA A 310 -5.72 1.69 -5.01
C ALA A 310 -5.96 1.23 -3.56
N THR A 311 -5.00 0.58 -2.91
CA THR A 311 -5.10 0.08 -1.52
C THR A 311 -3.96 0.65 -0.66
N GLY A 312 -3.60 -0.02 0.43
CA GLY A 312 -2.51 0.39 1.31
C GLY A 312 -2.82 1.61 2.17
N HIS A 313 -1.79 2.43 2.39
CA HIS A 313 -1.77 3.56 3.33
C HIS A 313 -2.97 4.47 3.13
N ARG A 314 -3.67 4.75 4.23
CA ARG A 314 -4.91 5.56 4.27
C ARG A 314 -6.11 4.96 3.54
N ILE A 315 -6.06 3.74 3.02
CA ILE A 315 -7.22 3.11 2.36
C ILE A 315 -7.75 1.92 3.14
N CYS A 316 -6.93 0.90 3.39
CA CYS A 316 -7.34 -0.33 4.06
C CYS A 316 -6.62 -0.49 5.41
N ASN A 317 -7.21 -1.26 6.35
CA ASN A 317 -6.58 -1.57 7.64
C ASN A 317 -7.05 -2.87 8.32
N ASP A 318 -7.81 -3.73 7.64
CA ASP A 318 -8.34 -4.96 8.26
C ASP A 318 -7.25 -5.97 8.58
N CYS A 319 -6.19 -6.01 7.77
CA CYS A 319 -4.98 -6.77 8.04
C CYS A 319 -4.30 -6.35 9.37
N MET A 320 -4.25 -5.05 9.67
CA MET A 320 -3.70 -4.53 10.94
C MET A 320 -4.58 -4.93 12.13
N LYS A 321 -5.91 -4.79 12.00
CA LYS A 321 -6.85 -5.15 13.06
C LYS A 321 -6.72 -6.62 13.45
N ALA A 322 -6.49 -7.50 12.48
CA ALA A 322 -6.34 -8.94 12.71
C ALA A 322 -4.89 -9.38 13.00
N CYS A 323 -3.91 -8.46 13.05
CA CYS A 323 -2.53 -8.77 13.43
C CYS A 323 -2.49 -9.48 14.79
N ILE A 324 -1.59 -10.44 14.99
CA ILE A 324 -1.49 -11.16 16.28
C ILE A 324 -1.19 -10.23 17.48
N TYR A 325 -0.66 -9.03 17.23
CA TYR A 325 -0.38 -8.02 18.23
C TYR A 325 -1.66 -7.27 18.63
N GLN A 326 -2.43 -7.88 19.53
CA GLN A 326 -3.73 -7.35 19.98
C GLN A 326 -3.66 -6.49 21.26
N LYS A 327 -2.49 -6.42 21.91
CA LYS A 327 -2.28 -5.67 23.17
C LYS A 327 -1.27 -4.53 23.03
N GLN A 328 -0.68 -4.39 21.85
CA GLN A 328 0.32 -3.40 21.54
C GLN A 328 0.14 -2.96 20.08
N ASP A 329 0.88 -1.94 19.65
CA ASP A 329 0.79 -1.43 18.28
C ASP A 329 0.93 -2.59 17.28
N PRO A 330 -0.05 -2.79 16.38
CA PRO A 330 0.05 -3.79 15.33
C PRO A 330 1.09 -3.39 14.31
N VAL A 331 1.51 -4.34 13.47
CA VAL A 331 2.33 -4.04 12.29
C VAL A 331 1.53 -3.14 11.35
N ASP A 332 2.10 -2.01 10.91
CA ASP A 332 1.50 -1.10 9.93
C ASP A 332 1.66 -1.64 8.50
N ILE A 333 0.90 -2.69 8.21
CA ILE A 333 0.89 -3.41 6.93
C ILE A 333 0.52 -2.51 5.74
N PRO A 334 -0.50 -1.64 5.82
CA PRO A 334 -0.86 -0.74 4.71
C PRO A 334 0.29 0.19 4.31
N GLN A 335 1.06 0.68 5.28
CA GLN A 335 2.25 1.48 4.98
C GLN A 335 3.40 0.64 4.41
N ALA A 336 3.60 -0.59 4.89
CA ALA A 336 4.56 -1.50 4.31
C ALA A 336 4.24 -1.82 2.84
N GLU A 337 2.99 -2.16 2.51
CA GLU A 337 2.49 -2.40 1.14
C GLU A 337 2.73 -1.17 0.24
N THR A 338 2.33 0.01 0.71
CA THR A 338 2.53 1.26 -0.05
C THR A 338 4.01 1.63 -0.22
N SER A 339 4.88 1.27 0.74
CA SER A 339 6.32 1.48 0.60
C SER A 339 6.89 0.61 -0.52
N VAL A 340 6.51 -0.67 -0.60
CA VAL A 340 6.94 -1.56 -1.70
C VAL A 340 6.49 -1.01 -3.06
N LEU A 341 5.25 -0.52 -3.16
CA LEU A 341 4.77 0.17 -4.36
C LEU A 341 5.64 1.39 -4.71
N LYS A 342 5.98 2.23 -3.72
CA LYS A 342 6.82 3.41 -3.95
C LYS A 342 8.24 3.06 -4.36
N ASP A 343 8.84 2.04 -3.76
CA ASP A 343 10.18 1.57 -4.12
C ASP A 343 10.20 1.15 -5.59
N VAL A 344 9.23 0.36 -6.04
CA VAL A 344 9.15 -0.08 -7.44
C VAL A 344 8.86 1.09 -8.39
N LEU A 345 7.92 1.98 -8.05
CA LEU A 345 7.66 3.17 -8.87
C LEU A 345 8.83 4.16 -8.89
N GLY A 346 9.74 4.08 -7.91
CA GLY A 346 10.97 4.86 -7.82
C GLY A 346 12.09 4.36 -8.72
N LEU A 347 12.00 3.13 -9.22
CA LEU A 347 12.95 2.57 -10.19
C LEU A 347 12.74 3.15 -11.59
N PRO A 348 13.79 3.23 -12.42
CA PRO A 348 13.61 3.41 -13.85
C PRO A 348 12.71 2.30 -14.39
N TRP A 349 11.73 2.70 -15.20
CA TRP A 349 10.67 1.83 -15.74
C TRP A 349 9.74 1.24 -14.69
N GLY A 350 9.68 1.81 -13.47
CA GLY A 350 8.87 1.28 -12.37
C GLY A 350 7.39 1.06 -12.70
N PHE A 351 6.79 1.94 -13.50
CA PHE A 351 5.42 1.72 -13.99
C PHE A 351 5.33 0.55 -14.99
N GLU A 352 6.32 0.39 -15.87
CA GLU A 352 6.34 -0.72 -16.84
C GLU A 352 6.56 -2.06 -16.13
N ILE A 353 7.38 -2.08 -15.09
CA ILE A 353 7.55 -3.25 -14.20
C ILE A 353 6.23 -3.58 -13.52
N TYR A 354 5.50 -2.59 -12.98
CA TYR A 354 4.17 -2.81 -12.42
C TYR A 354 3.18 -3.35 -13.48
N ALA A 355 3.11 -2.72 -14.65
CA ALA A 355 2.25 -3.15 -15.74
C ALA A 355 2.58 -4.57 -16.25
N LEU A 356 3.86 -4.94 -16.23
CA LEU A 356 4.32 -6.28 -16.54
C LEU A 356 3.88 -7.28 -15.45
N LEU A 357 4.21 -7.03 -14.18
CA LEU A 357 4.00 -7.96 -13.06
C LEU A 357 2.52 -8.22 -12.73
N THR A 358 1.61 -7.37 -13.18
CA THR A 358 0.16 -7.64 -13.07
C THR A 358 -0.38 -8.54 -14.18
N ARG A 359 0.38 -8.74 -15.26
CA ARG A 359 -0.03 -9.58 -16.42
C ARG A 359 0.80 -10.86 -16.50
N TRP A 360 2.11 -10.76 -16.31
CA TRP A 360 3.05 -11.86 -16.18
C TRP A 360 3.65 -11.86 -14.79
N ASN A 361 3.40 -12.90 -14.01
CA ASN A 361 3.93 -13.04 -12.67
C ASN A 361 4.36 -14.49 -12.43
N PRO A 362 5.67 -14.79 -12.44
CA PRO A 362 6.09 -16.18 -12.32
C PRO A 362 5.87 -16.76 -10.92
N LEU A 363 5.60 -15.91 -9.91
CA LEU A 363 5.26 -16.32 -8.54
C LEU A 363 3.79 -16.78 -8.43
N ASP A 364 2.91 -16.38 -9.35
CA ASP A 364 1.55 -16.89 -9.42
C ASP A 364 1.54 -18.25 -10.13
N ILE A 365 1.49 -19.33 -9.35
CA ILE A 365 1.46 -20.70 -9.90
C ILE A 365 0.13 -21.07 -10.55
N ARG A 366 -0.95 -20.30 -10.31
CA ARG A 366 -2.29 -20.56 -10.84
C ARG A 366 -2.52 -19.81 -12.16
N ARG A 367 -2.04 -18.57 -12.27
CA ARG A 367 -2.18 -17.74 -13.48
C ARG A 367 -0.92 -16.89 -13.73
N PRO A 368 0.22 -17.52 -14.11
CA PRO A 368 1.46 -16.78 -14.37
C PRO A 368 1.39 -15.93 -15.64
N LEU A 369 0.43 -16.19 -16.52
CA LEU A 369 0.24 -15.55 -17.81
C LEU A 369 -1.26 -15.31 -18.05
N PRO A 370 -1.64 -14.33 -18.91
CA PRO A 370 -3.01 -14.19 -19.35
C PRO A 370 -3.46 -15.45 -20.12
N ARG A 371 -4.73 -15.83 -19.97
CA ARG A 371 -5.33 -16.92 -20.72
C ARG A 371 -5.51 -16.54 -22.21
N PRO A 372 -5.59 -17.53 -23.12
CA PRO A 372 -5.93 -17.27 -24.51
C PRO A 372 -7.27 -16.55 -24.65
N ASP A 373 -7.48 -15.87 -25.77
CA ASP A 373 -8.75 -15.22 -26.08
C ASP A 373 -9.92 -16.22 -25.96
N SER A 374 -10.88 -15.85 -25.12
CA SER A 374 -12.09 -16.61 -24.84
C SER A 374 -13.20 -16.39 -25.87
N GLY A 375 -13.08 -15.35 -26.71
CA GLY A 375 -14.12 -14.87 -27.61
C GLY A 375 -15.29 -14.17 -26.92
N ARG A 376 -15.26 -14.01 -25.58
CA ARG A 376 -16.34 -13.38 -24.80
C ARG A 376 -16.11 -11.89 -24.62
N LYS A 377 -17.20 -11.12 -24.70
CA LYS A 377 -17.25 -9.67 -24.48
C LYS A 377 -18.03 -9.35 -23.21
N VAL A 378 -17.43 -8.60 -22.30
CA VAL A 378 -18.05 -8.21 -21.03
C VAL A 378 -18.21 -6.69 -20.96
N LEU A 379 -19.43 -6.24 -20.65
CA LEU A 379 -19.71 -4.84 -20.32
C LEU A 379 -19.59 -4.64 -18.81
N ILE A 380 -18.72 -3.72 -18.37
CA ILE A 380 -18.62 -3.30 -16.97
C ILE A 380 -19.31 -1.95 -16.79
N VAL A 381 -20.21 -1.87 -15.83
CA VAL A 381 -20.96 -0.64 -15.52
C VAL A 381 -20.43 -0.02 -14.23
N GLY A 382 -19.61 1.02 -14.35
CA GLY A 382 -18.96 1.74 -13.26
C GLY A 382 -17.46 1.44 -13.18
N LEU A 383 -16.64 2.48 -13.09
CA LEU A 383 -15.18 2.42 -13.06
C LEU A 383 -14.61 2.84 -11.68
N GLY A 384 -15.33 2.50 -10.62
CA GLY A 384 -14.79 2.45 -9.26
C GLY A 384 -13.93 1.21 -9.01
N PRO A 385 -13.47 0.99 -7.76
CA PRO A 385 -12.59 -0.14 -7.42
C PRO A 385 -13.08 -1.51 -7.85
N ALA A 386 -14.37 -1.79 -7.71
CA ALA A 386 -14.94 -3.04 -8.19
C ALA A 386 -14.79 -3.20 -9.72
N GLY A 387 -15.08 -2.14 -10.49
CA GLY A 387 -15.08 -2.18 -11.95
C GLY A 387 -13.69 -2.28 -12.55
N PHE A 388 -12.75 -1.43 -12.13
CA PHE A 388 -11.39 -1.46 -12.68
C PHE A 388 -10.64 -2.75 -12.28
N THR A 389 -10.91 -3.30 -11.09
CA THR A 389 -10.29 -4.55 -10.65
C THR A 389 -10.87 -5.74 -11.41
N LEU A 390 -12.19 -5.78 -11.60
CA LEU A 390 -12.84 -6.81 -12.40
C LEU A 390 -12.38 -6.78 -13.85
N ALA A 391 -12.24 -5.59 -14.45
CA ALA A 391 -11.73 -5.42 -15.81
C ALA A 391 -10.37 -6.09 -15.98
N HIS A 392 -9.45 -5.85 -15.05
CA HIS A 392 -8.13 -6.46 -15.06
C HIS A 392 -8.18 -7.98 -15.05
N HIS A 393 -8.93 -8.57 -14.11
CA HIS A 393 -9.03 -10.03 -14.01
C HIS A 393 -9.69 -10.65 -15.24
N LEU A 394 -10.78 -10.07 -15.75
CA LEU A 394 -11.47 -10.58 -16.94
C LEU A 394 -10.57 -10.55 -18.17
N MET A 395 -9.78 -9.48 -18.36
CA MET A 395 -8.82 -9.46 -19.45
C MET A 395 -7.68 -10.47 -19.26
N ASN A 396 -7.23 -10.73 -18.03
CA ASN A 396 -6.28 -11.81 -17.76
C ASN A 396 -6.89 -13.20 -17.95
N ASP A 397 -8.22 -13.33 -17.89
CA ASP A 397 -8.95 -14.55 -18.24
C ASP A 397 -9.28 -14.66 -19.74
N GLY A 398 -8.80 -13.71 -20.55
CA GLY A 398 -8.92 -13.73 -22.01
C GLY A 398 -10.21 -13.12 -22.54
N HIS A 399 -10.92 -12.31 -21.74
CA HIS A 399 -12.13 -11.62 -22.18
C HIS A 399 -11.82 -10.24 -22.78
N THR A 400 -12.61 -9.82 -23.76
CA THR A 400 -12.64 -8.43 -24.22
C THR A 400 -13.57 -7.64 -23.30
N VAL A 401 -13.10 -6.51 -22.76
CA VAL A 401 -13.84 -5.73 -21.77
C VAL A 401 -14.14 -4.34 -22.32
N VAL A 402 -15.40 -3.95 -22.27
CA VAL A 402 -15.82 -2.56 -22.46
C VAL A 402 -16.39 -2.06 -21.14
N ALA A 403 -15.96 -0.90 -20.67
CA ALA A 403 -16.47 -0.29 -19.47
C ALA A 403 -17.20 1.01 -19.76
N ILE A 404 -18.23 1.30 -18.97
CA ILE A 404 -18.94 2.58 -19.01
C ILE A 404 -18.99 3.19 -17.62
N ASP A 405 -18.97 4.52 -17.53
CA ASP A 405 -19.22 5.25 -16.29
C ASP A 405 -20.22 6.38 -16.52
N GLY A 406 -21.02 6.68 -15.50
CA GLY A 406 -21.97 7.79 -15.53
C GLY A 406 -21.28 9.15 -15.46
N LEU A 407 -20.09 9.22 -14.86
CA LEU A 407 -19.25 10.41 -14.87
C LEU A 407 -18.56 10.57 -16.23
N LYS A 408 -18.35 11.82 -16.65
CA LYS A 408 -17.51 12.11 -17.81
C LYS A 408 -16.07 11.68 -17.46
N ILE A 409 -15.44 10.93 -18.36
CA ILE A 409 -14.03 10.57 -18.24
C ILE A 409 -13.24 11.48 -19.17
N GLU A 410 -12.32 12.24 -18.61
CA GLU A 410 -11.46 13.14 -19.39
C GLU A 410 -10.41 12.33 -20.17
N PRO A 411 -10.07 12.72 -21.41
CA PRO A 411 -9.00 12.07 -22.15
C PRO A 411 -7.65 12.28 -21.44
N LEU A 412 -6.74 11.32 -21.62
CA LEU A 412 -5.35 11.51 -21.21
C LEU A 412 -4.70 12.57 -22.12
N GLY A 413 -3.91 13.48 -21.53
CA GLY A 413 -3.17 14.51 -22.27
C GLY A 413 -1.92 13.99 -22.99
N PHE A 414 -1.72 12.67 -23.02
CA PHE A 414 -0.58 11.99 -23.64
C PHE A 414 -1.02 10.64 -24.18
N ASP A 415 -0.22 10.05 -25.05
CA ASP A 415 -0.45 8.72 -25.59
C ASP A 415 -0.20 7.66 -24.51
N PRO A 416 -1.24 6.93 -24.07
CA PRO A 416 -1.06 5.92 -23.06
C PRO A 416 -0.11 4.82 -23.51
N CYS A 417 0.11 4.51 -24.79
CA CYS A 417 0.97 3.39 -25.19
C CYS A 417 2.48 3.66 -25.07
N GLN A 418 2.89 4.91 -24.84
CA GLN A 418 4.31 5.25 -24.75
C GLN A 418 4.96 4.72 -23.45
N PRO A 419 6.12 4.03 -23.54
CA PRO A 419 6.83 3.57 -22.34
C PRO A 419 7.23 4.73 -21.42
N ILE A 420 7.00 4.56 -20.12
CA ILE A 420 7.27 5.55 -19.08
C ILE A 420 8.52 5.15 -18.32
N ARG A 421 9.59 5.94 -18.48
CA ARG A 421 10.82 5.73 -17.73
C ARG A 421 10.69 6.13 -16.26
N GLU A 422 10.10 7.28 -15.97
CA GLU A 422 10.01 7.82 -14.62
C GLU A 422 8.54 7.99 -14.24
N ALA A 423 8.02 7.15 -13.34
CA ALA A 423 6.59 7.17 -12.98
C ALA A 423 6.14 8.51 -12.38
N GLN A 424 7.06 9.22 -11.72
CA GLN A 424 6.84 10.52 -11.08
C GLN A 424 6.46 11.60 -12.10
N THR A 425 6.82 11.44 -13.38
CA THR A 425 6.40 12.36 -14.46
C THR A 425 4.89 12.35 -14.70
N LEU A 426 4.20 11.32 -14.23
CA LEU A 426 2.74 11.23 -14.26
C LEU A 426 2.06 11.95 -13.09
N PHE A 427 2.82 12.32 -12.05
CA PHE A 427 2.27 12.83 -10.81
C PHE A 427 2.10 14.35 -10.88
N GLU A 428 0.96 14.81 -10.42
CA GLU A 428 0.58 16.21 -10.33
C GLU A 428 0.36 16.60 -8.87
N ASN A 429 0.57 17.88 -8.55
CA ASN A 429 0.09 18.41 -7.28
C ASN A 429 -1.43 18.25 -7.21
N LEU A 430 -1.95 17.72 -6.11
CA LEU A 430 -3.39 17.51 -5.91
C LEU A 430 -4.19 18.82 -5.89
N ASP A 431 -3.55 19.96 -5.57
CA ASP A 431 -4.15 21.30 -5.70
C ASP A 431 -4.51 21.65 -7.16
N ASP A 432 -3.69 21.19 -8.10
CA ASP A 432 -3.76 21.55 -9.52
C ASP A 432 -4.36 20.44 -10.38
N ARG A 433 -4.43 19.21 -9.86
CA ARG A 433 -4.89 18.03 -10.60
C ARG A 433 -6.34 18.22 -11.05
N VAL A 434 -6.54 18.14 -12.36
CA VAL A 434 -7.88 18.08 -12.95
C VAL A 434 -8.46 16.70 -12.66
N MET A 435 -9.72 16.70 -12.23
CA MET A 435 -10.41 15.46 -11.96
C MET A 435 -10.73 14.71 -13.26
N ALA A 436 -10.29 13.45 -13.34
CA ALA A 436 -10.33 12.66 -14.58
C ALA A 436 -11.63 11.88 -14.77
N GLY A 437 -12.48 11.78 -13.73
CA GLY A 437 -13.74 11.03 -13.76
C GLY A 437 -13.61 9.50 -13.72
N PHE A 438 -12.39 8.98 -13.61
CA PHE A 438 -12.08 7.56 -13.44
C PHE A 438 -11.76 7.25 -11.97
N GLY A 439 -12.27 6.15 -11.41
CA GLY A 439 -11.95 5.70 -10.03
C GLY A 439 -13.13 5.72 -9.06
N GLY A 440 -14.30 6.23 -9.45
CA GLY A 440 -15.48 6.28 -8.59
C GLY A 440 -15.21 7.05 -7.28
N VAL A 441 -15.62 6.49 -6.13
CA VAL A 441 -15.42 7.12 -4.81
C VAL A 441 -13.95 7.44 -4.52
N ALA A 442 -12.99 6.70 -5.09
CA ALA A 442 -11.58 7.02 -4.93
C ALA A 442 -11.19 8.37 -5.56
N GLU A 443 -11.90 8.78 -6.62
CA GLU A 443 -11.68 10.06 -7.31
C GLU A 443 -12.47 11.19 -6.64
N TYR A 444 -13.78 11.01 -6.45
CA TYR A 444 -14.70 12.08 -6.03
C TYR A 444 -15.03 12.11 -4.53
N GLY A 445 -14.67 11.06 -3.78
CA GLY A 445 -15.03 10.92 -2.36
C GLY A 445 -13.83 11.01 -1.43
N ILE A 446 -12.78 10.21 -1.69
CA ILE A 446 -11.56 10.22 -0.88
C ILE A 446 -10.83 11.55 -1.04
N THR A 447 -10.34 12.10 0.06
CA THR A 447 -9.70 13.43 0.14
C THR A 447 -8.19 13.34 -0.05
N VAL A 448 -7.50 14.46 0.16
CA VAL A 448 -6.05 14.66 0.00
C VAL A 448 -5.19 13.90 1.03
N ARG A 449 -5.82 13.06 1.86
CA ARG A 449 -5.15 12.07 2.70
C ARG A 449 -4.60 10.89 1.90
N TRP A 450 -4.99 10.71 0.65
CA TRP A 450 -4.49 9.66 -0.23
C TRP A 450 -3.99 10.24 -1.56
N ASN A 451 -2.90 9.68 -2.10
CA ASN A 451 -2.29 10.19 -3.32
C ASN A 451 -3.11 9.79 -4.56
N LYS A 452 -4.03 10.66 -4.99
CA LYS A 452 -4.90 10.43 -6.16
C LYS A 452 -4.16 10.26 -7.49
N ASN A 453 -2.86 10.53 -7.56
CA ASN A 453 -2.07 10.22 -8.74
C ASN A 453 -2.04 8.71 -9.03
N TYR A 454 -2.22 7.86 -8.02
CA TYR A 454 -2.30 6.42 -8.19
C TYR A 454 -3.48 5.96 -9.05
N LEU A 455 -4.58 6.72 -9.14
CA LEU A 455 -5.67 6.42 -10.07
C LEU A 455 -5.23 6.51 -11.53
N LYS A 456 -4.29 7.40 -11.85
CA LYS A 456 -3.72 7.49 -13.21
C LYS A 456 -2.93 6.22 -13.55
N LEU A 457 -2.22 5.65 -12.58
CA LEU A 457 -1.52 4.37 -12.76
C LEU A 457 -2.52 3.24 -13.02
N VAL A 458 -3.54 3.10 -12.17
CA VAL A 458 -4.62 2.10 -12.34
C VAL A 458 -5.29 2.22 -13.71
N ARG A 459 -5.57 3.45 -14.14
CA ARG A 459 -6.14 3.75 -15.45
C ARG A 459 -5.24 3.26 -16.58
N LEU A 460 -3.94 3.57 -16.53
CA LEU A 460 -2.97 3.15 -17.53
C LEU A 460 -2.77 1.62 -17.59
N LEU A 461 -2.86 0.92 -16.46
CA LEU A 461 -2.82 -0.55 -16.43
C LEU A 461 -3.93 -1.19 -17.28
N LEU A 462 -5.05 -0.49 -17.45
CA LEU A 462 -6.18 -0.95 -18.25
C LEU A 462 -6.15 -0.40 -19.68
N GLU A 463 -6.05 0.93 -19.84
CA GLU A 463 -6.19 1.62 -21.13
C GLU A 463 -5.13 1.28 -22.16
N ARG A 464 -3.96 0.78 -21.74
CA ARG A 464 -2.91 0.32 -22.66
C ARG A 464 -3.20 -1.06 -23.28
N ARG A 465 -4.23 -1.77 -22.81
CA ARG A 465 -4.54 -3.12 -23.27
C ARG A 465 -5.50 -3.06 -24.45
N GLU A 466 -5.13 -3.67 -25.56
CA GLU A 466 -5.94 -3.72 -26.78
C GLU A 466 -7.35 -4.32 -26.57
N THR A 467 -7.49 -5.19 -25.56
CA THR A 467 -8.75 -5.83 -25.18
C THR A 467 -9.63 -4.99 -24.24
N PHE A 468 -9.28 -3.71 -24.01
CA PHE A 468 -10.02 -2.80 -23.15
C PHE A 468 -10.47 -1.54 -23.90
N ALA A 469 -11.71 -1.12 -23.66
CA ALA A 469 -12.17 0.21 -23.98
C ALA A 469 -13.06 0.74 -22.86
N HIS A 470 -13.12 2.07 -22.70
CA HIS A 470 -14.01 2.66 -21.72
C HIS A 470 -14.62 3.97 -22.20
N PHE A 471 -15.81 4.29 -21.68
CA PHE A 471 -16.56 5.48 -22.06
C PHE A 471 -17.21 6.15 -20.84
N GLY A 472 -17.00 7.45 -20.69
CA GLY A 472 -17.67 8.24 -19.64
C GLY A 472 -18.96 8.90 -20.13
N GLY A 473 -19.78 9.38 -19.19
CA GLY A 473 -21.03 10.09 -19.46
C GLY A 473 -22.19 9.20 -19.91
N ILE A 474 -22.08 7.88 -19.72
CA ILE A 474 -23.10 6.91 -20.13
C ILE A 474 -23.82 6.41 -18.88
N ARG A 475 -25.10 6.75 -18.76
CA ARG A 475 -25.96 6.22 -17.71
C ARG A 475 -26.53 4.87 -18.14
N PHE A 476 -26.51 3.90 -17.24
CA PHE A 476 -27.01 2.56 -17.49
C PHE A 476 -28.33 2.29 -16.75
N GLY A 477 -29.31 1.69 -17.42
CA GLY A 477 -30.61 1.32 -16.82
C GLY A 477 -31.82 1.69 -17.68
N GLY A 478 -33.03 1.35 -17.20
CA GLY A 478 -34.28 1.66 -17.90
C GLY A 478 -34.52 3.17 -18.02
N GLY A 479 -34.64 3.67 -19.25
CA GLY A 479 -34.76 5.11 -19.54
C GLY A 479 -33.43 5.89 -19.45
N ALA A 480 -32.30 5.19 -19.36
CA ALA A 480 -30.96 5.78 -19.36
C ALA A 480 -30.37 5.86 -20.79
N THR A 481 -29.09 6.22 -20.89
CA THR A 481 -28.36 6.31 -22.18
C THR A 481 -28.17 4.93 -22.82
N LEU A 482 -27.91 3.91 -22.01
CA LEU A 482 -27.77 2.52 -22.43
C LEU A 482 -28.61 1.62 -21.52
N SER A 483 -29.49 0.82 -22.10
CA SER A 483 -30.24 -0.19 -21.35
C SER A 483 -29.57 -1.57 -21.40
N MET A 484 -30.09 -2.50 -20.59
CA MET A 484 -29.64 -3.89 -20.61
C MET A 484 -29.93 -4.55 -21.97
N ASP A 485 -31.08 -4.29 -22.57
CA ASP A 485 -31.47 -4.85 -23.87
C ASP A 485 -30.58 -4.31 -25.00
N ASP A 486 -30.20 -3.02 -24.95
CA ASP A 486 -29.26 -2.43 -25.90
C ASP A 486 -27.89 -3.12 -25.82
N ALA A 487 -27.38 -3.35 -24.60
CA ALA A 487 -26.10 -4.04 -24.40
C ALA A 487 -26.14 -5.47 -24.97
N TRP A 488 -27.23 -6.21 -24.75
CA TRP A 488 -27.40 -7.53 -25.36
C TRP A 488 -27.48 -7.47 -26.88
N ALA A 489 -28.18 -6.48 -27.44
CA ALA A 489 -28.27 -6.27 -28.89
C ALA A 489 -26.91 -5.89 -29.52
N MET A 490 -26.03 -5.21 -28.79
CA MET A 490 -24.64 -4.93 -29.17
C MET A 490 -23.74 -6.19 -29.10
N GLY A 491 -24.27 -7.30 -28.58
CA GLY A 491 -23.60 -8.59 -28.55
C GLY A 491 -22.61 -8.76 -27.39
N PHE A 492 -22.81 -8.08 -26.27
CA PHE A 492 -22.12 -8.45 -25.02
C PHE A 492 -22.61 -9.81 -24.53
N ASP A 493 -21.71 -10.63 -23.97
CA ASP A 493 -22.05 -11.92 -23.37
C ASP A 493 -22.45 -11.78 -21.90
N HIS A 494 -21.86 -10.80 -21.21
CA HIS A 494 -22.09 -10.53 -19.80
C HIS A 494 -22.14 -9.04 -19.50
N ILE A 495 -22.88 -8.67 -18.46
CA ILE A 495 -22.95 -7.32 -17.90
C ILE A 495 -22.62 -7.41 -16.41
N ALA A 496 -21.60 -6.69 -15.97
CA ALA A 496 -21.20 -6.59 -14.58
C ALA A 496 -21.62 -5.23 -14.00
N LEU A 497 -22.41 -5.24 -12.93
CA LEU A 497 -22.89 -4.03 -12.27
C LEU A 497 -21.93 -3.62 -11.14
N CYS A 498 -21.11 -2.60 -11.41
CA CYS A 498 -20.06 -2.09 -10.53
C CYS A 498 -20.29 -0.61 -10.13
N MET A 499 -21.54 -0.15 -10.15
CA MET A 499 -21.94 1.25 -9.98
C MET A 499 -21.87 1.79 -8.55
N GLY A 500 -21.50 0.96 -7.57
CA GLY A 500 -21.41 1.34 -6.16
C GLY A 500 -22.76 1.68 -5.51
N ALA A 501 -22.70 2.36 -4.36
CA ALA A 501 -23.86 2.74 -3.55
C ALA A 501 -23.99 4.27 -3.48
N GLY A 502 -24.22 4.91 -4.62
CA GLY A 502 -24.23 6.38 -4.74
C GLY A 502 -25.51 7.08 -4.23
N ARG A 503 -26.52 6.34 -3.74
CA ARG A 503 -27.76 6.94 -3.23
C ARG A 503 -27.50 7.55 -1.84
N PRO A 504 -27.70 8.86 -1.64
CA PRO A 504 -27.47 9.49 -0.34
C PRO A 504 -28.49 8.98 0.71
N THR A 505 -28.04 8.88 1.96
CA THR A 505 -28.91 8.58 3.09
C THR A 505 -29.52 9.88 3.61
N VAL A 506 -30.81 10.09 3.36
CA VAL A 506 -31.52 11.26 3.88
C VAL A 506 -32.05 10.94 5.28
N ILE A 507 -31.70 11.77 6.25
CA ILE A 507 -32.23 11.67 7.61
C ILE A 507 -33.60 12.36 7.65
N ASP A 508 -34.62 11.62 8.07
CA ASP A 508 -35.99 12.15 8.21
C ASP A 508 -36.10 12.99 9.49
N VAL A 509 -35.68 14.25 9.40
CA VAL A 509 -35.77 15.23 10.49
C VAL A 509 -36.37 16.55 9.99
N PRO A 510 -37.13 17.27 10.84
CA PRO A 510 -37.63 18.60 10.51
C PRO A 510 -36.50 19.53 10.05
N GLY A 511 -36.66 20.15 8.88
CA GLY A 511 -35.65 21.04 8.32
C GLY A 511 -34.46 20.34 7.63
N GLY A 512 -34.51 19.03 7.39
CA GLY A 512 -33.43 18.28 6.71
C GLY A 512 -33.11 18.72 5.27
N LEU A 513 -33.95 19.57 4.67
CA LEU A 513 -33.74 20.21 3.35
C LEU A 513 -33.64 21.74 3.45
N ALA A 514 -33.44 22.29 4.66
CA ALA A 514 -33.29 23.72 4.85
C ALA A 514 -32.01 24.24 4.15
N ARG A 515 -32.01 25.53 3.79
CA ARG A 515 -30.85 26.17 3.16
C ARG A 515 -29.62 26.04 4.07
N GLY A 516 -28.52 25.52 3.52
CA GLY A 516 -27.27 25.27 4.25
C GLY A 516 -27.12 23.84 4.75
N VAL A 517 -28.18 23.02 4.76
CA VAL A 517 -28.09 21.58 5.03
C VAL A 517 -27.70 20.86 3.74
N ARG A 518 -26.63 20.07 3.78
CA ARG A 518 -26.12 19.29 2.65
C ARG A 518 -25.82 17.86 3.09
N GLN A 519 -26.03 16.91 2.18
CA GLN A 519 -25.49 15.56 2.37
C GLN A 519 -23.98 15.58 2.17
N ALA A 520 -23.26 14.79 2.95
CA ALA A 520 -21.80 14.73 2.89
C ALA A 520 -21.30 14.28 1.51
N SER A 521 -21.98 13.30 0.89
CA SER A 521 -21.70 12.87 -0.48
C SER A 521 -21.83 14.01 -1.48
N ASP A 522 -22.89 14.81 -1.37
CA ASP A 522 -23.18 15.91 -2.29
C ASP A 522 -22.15 17.04 -2.11
N PHE A 523 -21.74 17.31 -0.87
CA PHE A 523 -20.68 18.28 -0.57
C PHE A 523 -19.35 17.86 -1.17
N LEU A 524 -18.88 16.63 -0.90
CA LEU A 524 -17.61 16.11 -1.41
C LEU A 524 -17.63 16.02 -2.94
N MET A 525 -18.72 15.50 -3.52
CA MET A 525 -18.88 15.44 -4.98
C MET A 525 -18.90 16.84 -5.59
N ALA A 526 -19.61 17.81 -5.01
CA ALA A 526 -19.59 19.18 -5.52
C ALA A 526 -18.18 19.78 -5.44
N LEU A 527 -17.50 19.64 -4.30
CA LEU A 527 -16.16 20.15 -4.08
C LEU A 527 -15.15 19.59 -5.11
N GLN A 528 -15.12 18.26 -5.23
CA GLN A 528 -14.15 17.53 -6.05
C GLN A 528 -14.54 17.57 -7.53
N LEU A 529 -15.79 17.26 -7.89
CA LEU A 529 -16.21 17.14 -9.30
C LEU A 529 -16.26 18.47 -10.04
N THR A 530 -16.62 19.56 -9.37
CA THR A 530 -16.63 20.89 -10.02
C THR A 530 -15.30 21.61 -9.89
N GLY A 531 -14.34 21.04 -9.15
CA GLY A 531 -13.10 21.71 -8.80
C GLY A 531 -13.32 23.01 -8.01
N ALA A 532 -14.38 23.09 -7.18
CA ALA A 532 -14.70 24.32 -6.44
C ALA A 532 -13.60 24.72 -5.44
N ALA A 533 -12.75 23.75 -5.07
CA ALA A 533 -11.54 23.93 -4.29
C ALA A 533 -10.43 24.72 -5.02
N GLN A 534 -10.41 24.69 -6.36
CA GLN A 534 -9.30 25.21 -7.14
C GLN A 534 -9.37 26.74 -7.26
N ARG A 535 -8.27 27.44 -6.97
CA ARG A 535 -8.19 28.91 -7.04
C ARG A 535 -8.53 29.49 -8.42
N ARG A 536 -8.36 28.70 -9.48
CA ARG A 536 -8.63 29.10 -10.87
C ARG A 536 -10.02 28.69 -11.35
N SER A 537 -10.79 27.98 -10.54
CA SER A 537 -12.15 27.55 -10.90
C SER A 537 -13.14 28.70 -10.75
N ILE A 538 -14.10 28.76 -11.68
CA ILE A 538 -15.28 29.63 -11.56
C ILE A 538 -16.40 28.97 -10.76
N ALA A 539 -16.30 27.67 -10.49
CA ALA A 539 -17.27 26.94 -9.68
C ALA A 539 -17.18 27.43 -8.24
N ASN A 540 -18.33 27.71 -7.63
CA ASN A 540 -18.40 28.23 -6.26
C ASN A 540 -19.20 27.26 -5.38
N LEU A 541 -18.58 26.84 -4.28
CA LEU A 541 -19.23 26.10 -3.21
C LEU A 541 -19.33 27.00 -1.98
N GLN A 542 -20.51 27.57 -1.75
CA GLN A 542 -20.73 28.46 -0.62
C GLN A 542 -20.80 27.69 0.70
N LEU A 543 -19.94 28.08 1.63
CA LEU A 543 -19.90 27.61 3.02
C LEU A 543 -20.06 28.79 3.98
N ARG A 544 -20.83 28.58 5.05
CA ARG A 544 -21.01 29.56 6.13
C ARG A 544 -20.59 28.91 7.44
N LEU A 545 -19.63 29.53 8.11
CA LEU A 545 -19.18 29.09 9.45
C LEU A 545 -20.08 29.68 10.55
N PRO A 546 -20.24 28.98 11.69
CA PRO A 546 -19.69 27.65 11.99
C PRO A 546 -20.42 26.53 11.23
N VAL A 547 -19.69 25.44 10.93
CA VAL A 547 -20.24 24.23 10.29
C VAL A 547 -20.41 23.13 11.33
N VAL A 548 -21.44 22.31 11.18
CA VAL A 548 -21.68 21.10 11.98
C VAL A 548 -21.72 19.90 11.04
N VAL A 549 -20.89 18.90 11.31
CA VAL A 549 -20.87 17.63 10.57
C VAL A 549 -21.48 16.54 11.45
N ILE A 550 -22.49 15.85 10.93
CA ILE A 550 -23.20 14.78 11.66
C ILE A 550 -22.76 13.42 11.11
N GLY A 551 -22.00 12.67 11.89
CA GLY A 551 -21.55 11.32 11.58
C GLY A 551 -20.19 11.00 12.18
N GLY A 552 -19.84 9.72 12.25
CA GLY A 552 -18.55 9.23 12.79
C GLY A 552 -17.77 8.31 11.84
N GLY A 553 -18.25 8.14 10.60
CA GLY A 553 -17.56 7.36 9.57
C GLY A 553 -16.53 8.19 8.78
N LEU A 554 -15.79 7.54 7.88
CA LEU A 554 -14.78 8.19 7.05
C LEU A 554 -15.34 9.37 6.25
N THR A 555 -16.55 9.26 5.69
CA THR A 555 -17.19 10.37 4.96
C THR A 555 -17.38 11.61 5.83
N ALA A 556 -17.67 11.45 7.13
CA ALA A 556 -17.81 12.58 8.05
C ALA A 556 -16.45 13.20 8.36
N VAL A 557 -15.40 12.38 8.55
CA VAL A 557 -14.02 12.86 8.76
C VAL A 557 -13.51 13.60 7.53
N ASP A 558 -13.71 13.03 6.34
CA ASP A 558 -13.36 13.64 5.06
C ASP A 558 -14.10 14.98 4.87
N THR A 559 -15.41 15.02 5.16
CA THR A 559 -16.22 16.27 5.11
C THR A 559 -15.82 17.31 6.15
N ALA A 560 -15.36 16.89 7.34
CA ALA A 560 -14.94 17.82 8.39
C ALA A 560 -13.52 18.37 8.14
N THR A 561 -12.69 17.61 7.41
CA THR A 561 -11.33 18.03 7.07
C THR A 561 -11.35 19.05 5.95
N GLU A 562 -12.15 18.82 4.91
CA GLU A 562 -12.39 19.70 3.74
C GLU A 562 -13.31 20.88 4.05
#